data_AF-A0AAI8SXY5-F1
#
_entry.id   AF-A0AAI8SXY5-F1
#
_cell.length_a   1.000
_cell.length_b   1.000
_cell.length_c   1.000
_cell.angle_alpha   90.00
_cell.angle_beta   90.00
_cell.angle_gamma   90.00
#
_symmetry.space_group_name_H-M   'P 1'
#
loop_
_entity.id
_entity.type
_entity.pdbx_description
1 polymer ?
#
loop_
_entity_poly.entity_id
_entity_poly.type
_entity_poly.pdbx_seq_one_letter_code
_entity_poly.pdbx_strand_id
1 'polypeptide(L)'
;MDESPDPTPFPPPIITQEAQERWASLPGDRHLQIALKREDLDHLFLSIRECIIGQGDLANTVQALSHGNTEAAQKFFDAAQLHQRNAIEQIDRLVLHAMTTATPV
;
A
#
# COMPACT_ATOMS: atom_id res chain seq x y z
N MET A 1 -0.90 19.38 -27.52
CA MET A 1 -1.39 18.14 -26.89
C MET A 1 -0.18 17.56 -26.21
N ASP A 2 -0.13 17.69 -24.89
CA ASP A 2 0.98 17.28 -24.05
C ASP A 2 0.61 15.88 -23.55
N GLU A 3 1.12 14.84 -24.21
CA GLU A 3 0.95 13.45 -23.78
C GLU A 3 1.85 13.26 -22.55
N SER A 4 1.28 13.53 -21.38
CA SER A 4 1.89 13.07 -20.13
C SER A 4 2.01 11.55 -20.22
N PRO A 5 3.21 10.97 -20.00
CA PRO A 5 3.37 9.53 -20.04
C PRO A 5 2.45 8.92 -18.98
N ASP A 6 1.64 7.96 -19.41
CA ASP A 6 0.86 7.10 -18.53
C ASP A 6 1.83 6.59 -17.44
N PRO A 7 1.55 6.79 -16.14
CA PRO A 7 2.45 6.32 -15.10
C PRO A 7 2.48 4.79 -15.21
N THR A 8 3.56 4.27 -15.81
CA THR A 8 3.76 2.83 -15.94
C THR A 8 3.65 2.25 -14.53
N PRO A 9 2.70 1.33 -14.26
CA PRO A 9 2.62 0.73 -12.96
C PRO A 9 3.96 0.07 -12.69
N PHE A 10 4.64 0.47 -11.62
CA PHE A 10 5.82 -0.26 -11.20
C PHE A 10 5.38 -1.69 -10.89
N PRO A 11 6.16 -2.71 -11.29
CA PRO A 11 5.80 -4.08 -10.96
C PRO A 11 5.62 -4.20 -9.44
N PRO A 12 4.61 -4.96 -8.98
CA PRO A 12 4.39 -5.15 -7.56
C PRO A 12 5.68 -5.69 -6.94
N PRO A 13 6.09 -5.20 -5.77
CA PRO A 13 7.28 -5.69 -5.09
C PRO A 13 7.13 -7.21 -4.84
N ILE A 14 8.04 -8.00 -5.39
CA ILE A 14 8.05 -9.45 -5.19
C ILE A 14 8.90 -9.73 -3.96
N ILE A 15 8.28 -10.25 -2.90
CA ILE A 15 9.01 -10.79 -1.76
C ILE A 15 9.75 -12.05 -2.23
N THR A 16 11.07 -11.96 -2.35
CA THR A 16 11.90 -13.08 -2.81
C THR A 16 11.94 -14.19 -1.76
N GLN A 17 12.13 -15.44 -2.21
CA GLN A 17 12.30 -16.58 -1.31
C GLN A 17 13.48 -16.36 -0.34
N GLU A 18 14.58 -15.78 -0.83
CA GLU A 18 15.76 -15.45 -0.02
C GLU A 18 15.44 -14.47 1.11
N ALA A 19 14.61 -13.44 0.85
CA ALA A 19 14.17 -12.50 1.88
C ALA A 19 13.28 -13.17 2.92
N GLN A 20 12.42 -14.11 2.51
CA GLN A 20 11.58 -14.90 3.41
C GLN A 20 12.41 -15.82 4.31
N GLU A 21 13.37 -16.55 3.72
CA GLU A 21 14.28 -17.44 4.46
C GLU A 21 15.13 -16.66 5.46
N ARG A 22 15.68 -15.51 5.04
CA ARG A 22 16.43 -14.62 5.93
C ARG A 22 15.56 -14.15 7.09
N TRP A 23 14.36 -13.64 6.81
CA TRP A 23 13.43 -13.18 7.83
C TRP A 23 13.05 -14.30 8.81
N ALA A 24 12.77 -15.50 8.30
CA ALA A 24 12.44 -16.67 9.11
C ALA A 24 13.62 -17.15 9.99
N SER A 25 14.86 -16.84 9.60
CA SER A 25 16.05 -17.15 10.40
C SER A 25 16.32 -16.16 11.54
N LEU A 26 15.66 -14.99 11.56
CA LEU A 26 15.87 -13.99 12.60
C LEU A 26 15.30 -14.48 13.94
N PRO A 27 15.99 -14.22 15.07
CA PRO A 27 15.52 -14.64 16.39
C PRO A 27 14.24 -13.89 16.78
N GLY A 28 13.16 -14.63 17.04
CA GLY A 28 11.84 -14.07 17.38
C GLY A 28 11.72 -13.46 18.76
N ASP A 29 12.73 -13.63 19.63
CA ASP A 29 12.79 -13.12 21.00
C ASP A 29 13.70 -11.89 21.15
N ARG A 30 14.30 -11.41 20.06
CA ARG A 30 15.20 -10.25 20.09
C ARG A 30 14.59 -9.03 19.42
N HIS A 31 15.06 -7.86 19.87
CA HIS A 31 14.79 -6.62 19.16
C HIS A 31 15.49 -6.64 17.80
N LEU A 32 14.78 -6.14 16.79
CA LEU A 32 15.31 -5.92 15.45
C LEU A 32 15.46 -4.42 15.21
N GLN A 33 16.56 -4.03 14.58
CA GLN A 33 16.73 -2.71 14.00
C GLN A 33 16.43 -2.80 12.50
N ILE A 34 15.61 -1.88 12.00
CA ILE A 34 15.28 -1.78 10.58
C ILE A 34 15.88 -0.47 10.08
N ALA A 35 16.70 -0.55 9.03
CA ALA A 35 17.16 0.66 8.34
C ALA A 35 16.01 1.16 7.46
N LEU A 36 15.55 2.38 7.71
CA LEU A 36 14.57 3.07 6.88
C LEU A 36 15.22 4.29 6.24
N LYS A 37 14.95 4.49 4.95
CA LYS A 37 15.23 5.73 4.23
C LYS A 37 14.03 6.67 4.38
N ARG A 38 14.26 7.95 4.09
CA ARG A 38 13.18 8.94 3.97
C ARG A 38 12.12 8.50 2.96
N GLU A 39 12.53 7.94 1.83
CA GLU A 39 11.65 7.45 0.77
C GLU A 39 10.67 6.38 1.28
N ASP A 40 11.11 5.50 2.19
CA ASP A 40 10.24 4.49 2.81
C ASP A 40 9.15 5.13 3.69
N LEU A 41 9.48 6.24 4.37
CA LEU A 41 8.51 7.02 5.14
C LEU A 41 7.55 7.79 4.22
N ASP A 42 8.05 8.32 3.10
CA ASP A 42 7.21 8.98 2.10
C ASP A 42 6.18 7.98 1.52
N HIS A 43 6.59 6.75 1.19
CA HIS A 43 5.69 5.68 0.78
C HIS A 43 4.65 5.32 1.86
N LEU A 44 5.07 5.22 3.12
CA LEU A 44 4.16 4.96 4.24
C LEU A 44 3.09 6.07 4.38
N PHE A 45 3.50 7.34 4.31
CA PHE A 45 2.56 8.45 4.40
C PHE A 45 1.60 8.50 3.21
N LEU A 46 2.08 8.17 2.00
CA LEU A 46 1.24 8.01 0.84
C LEU A 46 0.24 6.86 1.03
N SER A 47 0.65 5.68 1.51
CA SER A 47 -0.26 4.57 1.82
C SER A 47 -1.36 4.97 2.79
N ILE A 48 -1.01 5.66 3.88
CA ILE A 48 -1.96 6.11 4.89
C ILE A 48 -2.98 7.07 4.26
N ARG A 49 -2.50 8.03 3.46
CA ARG A 49 -3.37 8.97 2.74
C ARG A 49 -4.34 8.24 1.81
N GLU A 50 -3.84 7.30 1.00
CA GLU A 50 -4.66 6.53 0.07
C GLU A 50 -5.71 5.68 0.82
N CYS A 51 -5.34 5.01 1.93
CA CYS A 51 -6.29 4.31 2.78
C CYS A 51 -7.42 5.21 3.31
N ILE A 52 -7.09 6.41 3.79
CA ILE A 52 -8.08 7.37 4.31
C ILE A 52 -9.04 7.81 3.20
N ILE A 53 -8.52 8.10 2.00
CA ILE A 53 -9.34 8.50 0.86
C ILE A 53 -10.26 7.34 0.45
N GLY A 54 -9.71 6.13 0.30
CA GLY A 54 -10.49 4.95 -0.06
C GLY A 54 -11.60 4.61 0.95
N GLN A 55 -11.35 4.82 2.24
CA GLN A 55 -12.39 4.70 3.28
C GLN A 55 -13.49 5.76 3.12
N GLY A 56 -13.14 7.00 2.77
CA GLY A 56 -14.10 8.05 2.44
C GLY A 56 -14.97 7.68 1.24
N ASP A 57 -14.36 7.13 0.19
CA ASP A 57 -15.09 6.65 -0.99
C ASP A 57 -16.01 5.47 -0.66
N LEU A 58 -15.60 4.52 0.19
CA LEU A 58 -16.49 3.45 0.68
C LEU A 58 -17.69 4.02 1.45
N ALA A 59 -17.48 5.04 2.28
CA ALA A 59 -18.58 5.71 2.97
C ALA A 59 -19.55 6.37 1.97
N ASN A 60 -19.02 7.02 0.93
CA ASN A 60 -19.82 7.60 -0.15
C ASN A 60 -20.58 6.53 -0.95
N THR A 61 -19.99 5.35 -1.18
CA THR A 61 -20.68 4.20 -1.79
C THR A 61 -21.91 3.81 -0.98
N VAL A 62 -21.76 3.63 0.33
CA VAL A 62 -22.87 3.26 1.23
C VAL A 62 -23.95 4.34 1.22
N GLN A 63 -23.56 5.61 1.27
CA GLN A 63 -24.48 6.74 1.20
C GLN A 63 -25.25 6.77 -0.13
N ALA A 64 -24.57 6.57 -1.26
CA ALA A 64 -25.21 6.54 -2.58
C ALA A 64 -26.20 5.37 -2.71
N LEU A 65 -25.84 4.17 -2.21
CA LEU A 65 -26.74 3.01 -2.16
C LEU A 65 -27.99 3.30 -1.31
N SER A 66 -27.83 3.97 -0.17
CA SER A 66 -28.95 4.32 0.70
C SER A 66 -29.96 5.27 0.04
N HIS A 67 -29.51 6.07 -0.94
CA HIS A 67 -30.36 6.94 -1.76
C HIS A 67 -30.83 6.29 -3.06
N GLY A 68 -30.56 4.99 -3.28
CA GLY A 68 -30.91 4.28 -4.51
C GLY A 68 -30.11 4.69 -5.74
N ASN A 69 -29.02 5.44 -5.57
CA ASN A 69 -28.16 5.87 -6.67
C ASN A 69 -27.03 4.86 -6.90
N THR A 70 -27.35 3.80 -7.63
CA THR A 70 -26.42 2.69 -7.91
C THR A 70 -25.25 3.10 -8.81
N GLU A 71 -25.45 4.04 -9.73
CA GLU A 71 -24.40 4.55 -10.61
C GLU A 71 -23.31 5.29 -9.81
N ALA A 72 -23.72 6.23 -8.95
CA ALA A 72 -22.78 6.93 -8.08
C ALA A 72 -22.11 5.97 -7.09
N ALA A 73 -22.85 5.01 -6.55
CA ALA A 73 -22.30 4.00 -5.65
C ALA A 73 -21.17 3.19 -6.31
N GLN A 74 -21.38 2.74 -7.55
CA GLN A 74 -20.38 2.00 -8.31
C GLN A 74 -19.13 2.86 -8.54
N LYS A 75 -19.31 4.13 -8.95
CA LYS A 75 -18.19 5.05 -9.17
C LYS A 75 -17.33 5.23 -7.91
N PHE A 76 -17.95 5.45 -6.75
CA PHE A 76 -17.22 5.57 -5.48
C PHE A 76 -16.55 4.25 -5.09
N PHE A 77 -17.20 3.12 -5.36
CA PHE A 77 -16.63 1.81 -5.05
C PHE A 77 -15.36 1.54 -5.87
N ASP A 78 -15.39 1.84 -7.17
CA ASP A 78 -14.24 1.67 -8.05
C ASP A 78 -13.07 2.59 -7.65
N ALA A 79 -13.37 3.83 -7.23
CA ALA A 79 -12.40 4.76 -6.69
C ALA A 79 -11.76 4.23 -5.38
N ALA A 80 -12.59 3.74 -4.46
CA ALA A 80 -12.10 3.13 -3.22
C ALA A 80 -11.17 1.94 -3.49
N GLN A 81 -11.52 1.09 -4.45
CA GLN A 81 -10.67 -0.04 -4.85
C GLN A 81 -9.32 0.40 -5.43
N LEU A 82 -9.31 1.48 -6.22
CA LEU A 82 -8.07 2.04 -6.76
C LEU A 82 -7.17 2.54 -5.62
N HIS A 83 -7.70 3.34 -4.70
CA HIS A 83 -6.96 3.84 -3.55
C HIS A 83 -6.45 2.71 -2.65
N GLN A 84 -7.25 1.67 -2.44
CA GLN A 84 -6.83 0.50 -1.66
C GLN A 84 -5.66 -0.25 -2.34
N ARG A 85 -5.71 -0.43 -3.67
CA ARG A 85 -4.60 -1.05 -4.42
C ARG A 85 -3.31 -0.24 -4.31
N ASN A 86 -3.40 1.08 -4.49
CA ASN A 86 -2.26 1.97 -4.36
C ASN A 86 -1.65 1.90 -2.95
N ALA A 87 -2.49 1.89 -1.91
CA ALA A 87 -2.02 1.78 -0.54
C ALA A 87 -1.27 0.47 -0.27
N ILE A 88 -1.82 -0.66 -0.73
CA ILE A 88 -1.22 -1.99 -0.57
C ILE A 88 0.14 -2.06 -1.27
N GLU A 89 0.24 -1.58 -2.51
CA GLU A 89 1.51 -1.62 -3.25
C GLU A 89 2.65 -0.91 -2.48
N GLN A 90 2.35 0.25 -1.91
CA GLN A 90 3.31 1.03 -1.14
C GLN A 90 3.65 0.37 0.22
N ILE A 91 2.68 -0.30 0.86
CA ILE A 91 2.92 -1.09 2.08
C ILE A 91 3.82 -2.30 1.77
N ASP A 92 3.56 -3.02 0.68
CA ASP A 92 4.35 -4.19 0.31
C ASP A 92 5.80 -3.81 0.02
N ARG A 93 6.06 -2.61 -0.53
CA ARG A 93 7.42 -2.08 -0.70
C ARG A 93 8.12 -1.88 0.64
N LEU A 94 7.43 -1.26 1.61
CA LEU A 94 7.96 -1.07 2.95
C LEU A 94 8.24 -2.40 3.66
N VAL A 95 7.32 -3.37 3.55
CA VAL A 95 7.49 -4.71 4.11
C VAL A 95 8.71 -5.41 3.51
N LEU A 96 8.84 -5.37 2.18
CA LEU A 96 10.01 -5.94 1.50
C LEU A 96 11.32 -5.28 1.96
N HIS A 97 11.32 -3.95 2.11
CA HIS A 97 12.49 -3.24 2.62
C HIS A 97 12.83 -3.69 4.05
N ALA A 98 11.83 -3.73 4.94
CA ALA A 98 12.00 -4.18 6.31
C ALA A 98 12.56 -5.63 6.38
N MET A 99 12.04 -6.53 5.56
CA MET A 99 12.50 -7.92 5.50
C MET A 99 13.96 -8.04 5.05
N THR A 100 14.40 -7.17 4.14
CA THR A 100 15.76 -7.18 3.58
C THR A 100 16.78 -6.45 4.44
N THR A 101 16.39 -5.45 5.24
CA THR A 101 17.33 -4.63 6.01
C THR A 101 17.34 -4.91 7.52
N ALA A 102 16.36 -5.65 8.05
CA ALA A 102 16.32 -5.96 9.49
C ALA A 102 17.59 -6.66 9.98
N THR A 103 18.11 -6.24 11.13
CA THR A 103 19.25 -6.86 11.81
C THR A 103 18.95 -7.02 13.30
N PRO A 104 19.36 -8.12 13.95
CA PRO A 104 19.27 -8.26 15.40
C PRO A 104 20.05 -7.16 16.12
N VAL A 105 19.52 -6.68 17.24
CA VAL A 105 20.19 -5.76 18.19
C VAL A 105 20.80 -6.55 19.33
#